data_AF-A0A3M1III6-F1
#
_entry.id   AF-A0A3M1III6-F1
#
_cell.length_a   1.000
_cell.length_b   1.000
_cell.length_c   1.000
_cell.angle_alpha   90.00
_cell.angle_beta   90.00
_cell.angle_gamma   90.00
#
_symmetry.space_group_name_H-M   'P 1'
#
loop_
_entity.id
_entity.type
_entity.pdbx_description
1 polymer ?
#
loop_
_entity_poly.entity_id
_entity_poly.type
_entity_poly.pdbx_seq_one_letter_code
_entity_poly.pdbx_strand_id
1 'polypeptide(L)'
;MAKKRFTDGLNSLFGEEENPTPQKELTLFPQEERGVARRDEEKRSSKGFASQLDAFLAEAFEAEAEAREDSPTEKRSHGTKARRLSGLDMLIRQTTDAPPAAGPKTSDRRRLTLAFDKAQLARLKEIAKAEGMYLKDLIKQLIERYLAEHQN
;
A
#
# COMPACT_ATOMS: atom_id res chain seq x y z
N MET A 1 -44.93 -10.04 27.59
CA MET A 1 -43.79 -9.99 26.65
C MET A 1 -42.59 -10.66 27.29
N ALA A 2 -42.23 -11.86 26.84
CA ALA A 2 -41.07 -12.57 27.37
C ALA A 2 -39.78 -11.96 26.77
N LYS A 3 -38.97 -11.33 27.62
CA LYS A 3 -37.69 -10.73 27.23
C LYS A 3 -36.67 -11.85 27.01
N LYS A 4 -36.43 -12.23 25.75
CA LYS A 4 -35.39 -13.22 25.39
C LYS A 4 -34.03 -12.73 25.87
N ARG A 5 -33.31 -13.56 26.64
CA ARG A 5 -31.97 -13.27 27.15
C ARG A 5 -30.96 -13.72 26.11
N PHE A 6 -30.09 -12.82 25.67
CA PHE A 6 -29.09 -13.01 24.62
C PHE A 6 -28.02 -14.07 24.92
N THR A 7 -28.07 -14.71 26.10
CA THR A 7 -27.02 -15.61 26.60
C THR A 7 -27.26 -17.09 26.24
N ASP A 8 -28.47 -17.47 25.81
CA ASP A 8 -28.83 -18.88 25.57
C ASP A 8 -28.22 -19.51 24.31
N GLY A 9 -27.53 -18.72 23.48
CA GLY A 9 -26.94 -19.20 22.22
C GLY A 9 -25.43 -18.98 22.07
N LEU A 10 -24.79 -18.31 23.04
CA LEU A 10 -23.35 -17.96 22.97
C LEU A 10 -22.46 -18.96 23.72
N ASN A 11 -23.00 -19.70 24.68
CA ASN A 11 -22.25 -20.72 25.43
C ASN A 11 -21.89 -21.95 24.58
N SER A 12 -22.52 -22.12 23.40
CA SER A 12 -22.17 -23.19 22.47
C SER A 12 -20.98 -22.86 21.56
N LEU A 13 -20.55 -21.58 21.50
CA LEU A 13 -19.41 -21.12 20.69
C LEU A 13 -18.10 -21.14 21.46
N PHE A 14 -18.17 -20.98 22.79
CA PHE A 14 -17.05 -21.07 23.69
C PHE A 14 -17.22 -22.34 24.50
N GLY A 15 -16.72 -23.45 23.93
CA GLY A 15 -16.67 -24.73 24.63
C GLY A 15 -16.11 -24.55 26.03
N GLU A 16 -16.84 -25.10 27.00
CA GLU A 16 -16.48 -25.19 28.41
C GLU A 16 -15.09 -25.85 28.54
N GLU A 17 -14.14 -25.14 29.16
CA GLU A 17 -12.81 -25.68 29.45
C GLU A 17 -12.89 -26.65 30.64
N GLU A 18 -12.89 -27.95 30.37
CA GLU A 18 -12.23 -28.96 31.21
C GLU A 18 -11.79 -30.16 30.33
N ASN A 19 -10.51 -30.51 30.43
CA ASN A 19 -9.75 -31.52 29.66
C ASN A 19 -10.38 -32.95 29.67
N PRO A 20 -10.00 -33.93 28.80
CA PRO A 20 -8.89 -33.97 27.83
C PRO A 20 -9.30 -34.34 26.37
N THR A 21 -8.37 -34.12 25.44
CA THR A 21 -8.31 -34.60 24.03
C THR A 21 -8.85 -36.03 23.75
N PRO A 22 -8.96 -36.49 22.47
CA PRO A 22 -9.00 -35.78 21.18
C PRO A 22 -10.08 -36.34 20.20
N GLN A 23 -10.70 -35.51 19.36
CA GLN A 23 -11.26 -35.91 18.04
C GLN A 23 -11.90 -34.63 17.44
N LYS A 24 -11.30 -33.92 16.47
CA LYS A 24 -11.34 -34.26 15.03
C LYS A 24 -12.68 -34.96 14.74
N GLU A 25 -13.68 -34.30 14.15
CA GLU A 25 -13.70 -34.01 12.72
C GLU A 25 -14.76 -32.93 12.41
N LEU A 26 -14.33 -31.73 12.00
CA LEU A 26 -15.03 -31.09 10.89
C LEU A 26 -14.58 -31.87 9.66
N THR A 27 -15.52 -32.49 8.97
CA THR A 27 -15.30 -33.19 7.71
C THR A 27 -14.92 -32.19 6.62
N LEU A 28 -13.62 -31.91 6.59
CA LEU A 28 -12.86 -31.16 5.61
C LEU A 28 -12.28 -32.11 4.54
N PHE A 29 -12.97 -33.21 4.20
CA PHE A 29 -12.49 -34.13 3.17
C PHE A 29 -13.60 -34.75 2.31
N PRO A 30 -13.32 -34.95 1.00
CA PRO A 30 -14.23 -35.56 0.04
C PRO A 30 -14.35 -37.07 0.28
N GLN A 31 -15.46 -37.59 -0.23
CA GLN A 31 -15.79 -39.01 -0.26
C GLN A 31 -14.66 -39.84 -0.90
N GLU A 32 -14.46 -41.02 -0.33
CA GLU A 32 -13.38 -41.99 -0.46
C GLU A 32 -12.75 -42.19 -1.86
N GLU A 33 -11.41 -42.18 -1.92
CA GLU A 33 -10.66 -43.25 -2.60
C GLU A 33 -9.48 -43.71 -1.73
N ARG A 34 -9.22 -45.02 -1.79
CA ARG A 34 -8.37 -45.81 -0.89
C ARG A 34 -6.89 -45.45 -1.03
N GLY A 35 -6.22 -45.19 0.09
CA GLY A 35 -4.76 -45.05 0.14
C GLY A 35 -4.23 -45.18 1.57
N VAL A 36 -3.38 -46.18 1.78
CA VAL A 36 -2.93 -46.70 3.09
C VAL A 36 -2.08 -45.67 3.84
N ALA A 37 -2.35 -45.50 5.14
CA ALA A 37 -1.61 -44.60 6.02
C ALA A 37 -0.13 -45.02 6.19
N ARG A 38 0.79 -44.08 5.99
CA ARG A 38 2.11 -44.10 6.63
C ARG A 38 2.20 -42.93 7.61
N ARG A 39 2.35 -43.27 8.88
CA ARG A 39 2.95 -42.38 9.88
C ARG A 39 4.39 -42.17 9.44
N ASP A 40 4.82 -40.91 9.35
CA ASP A 40 6.13 -40.54 9.81
C ASP A 40 5.98 -39.39 10.79
N GLU A 41 6.48 -39.65 11.99
CA GLU A 41 6.73 -38.69 13.04
C GLU A 41 7.69 -37.64 12.48
N GLU A 42 7.46 -36.35 12.75
CA GLU A 42 8.53 -35.52 13.27
C GLU A 42 8.00 -34.19 13.81
N LYS A 43 8.56 -33.86 14.97
CA LYS A 43 8.24 -32.75 15.86
C LYS A 43 8.23 -31.44 15.07
N ARG A 44 7.03 -30.84 14.92
CA ARG A 44 6.89 -29.48 14.38
C ARG A 44 7.43 -28.47 15.38
N SER A 45 8.74 -28.27 15.27
CA SER A 45 9.45 -27.06 15.63
C SER A 45 8.59 -25.84 15.26
N SER A 46 8.32 -24.98 16.25
CA SER A 46 7.64 -23.69 16.14
C SER A 46 8.31 -22.70 15.17
N LYS A 47 9.37 -23.11 14.46
CA LYS A 47 10.05 -22.35 13.40
C LYS A 47 9.37 -22.48 12.03
N GLY A 48 8.40 -23.38 11.86
CA GLY A 48 7.71 -23.60 10.58
C GLY A 48 6.78 -22.47 10.16
N PHE A 49 6.27 -21.66 11.10
CA PHE A 49 5.36 -20.57 10.77
C PHE A 49 6.06 -19.41 10.06
N ALA A 50 7.27 -19.04 10.50
CA ALA A 50 8.04 -17.99 9.84
C ALA A 50 8.46 -18.40 8.42
N SER A 51 8.86 -19.65 8.21
CA SER A 51 9.17 -20.17 6.87
C SER A 51 7.93 -20.28 5.97
N GLN A 52 6.76 -20.55 6.54
CA GLN A 52 5.49 -20.55 5.80
C GLN A 52 5.06 -19.12 5.44
N LEU A 53 5.33 -18.14 6.30
CA LEU A 53 5.12 -16.72 6.00
C LEU A 53 6.07 -16.24 4.90
N ASP A 54 7.36 -16.57 4.98
CA ASP A 54 8.33 -16.20 3.95
C ASP A 54 7.99 -16.84 2.60
N ALA A 55 7.55 -18.10 2.58
CA ALA A 55 7.09 -18.76 1.36
C ALA A 55 5.84 -18.08 0.78
N PHE A 56 4.86 -17.73 1.62
CA PHE A 56 3.65 -17.02 1.19
C PHE A 56 3.93 -15.60 0.68
N LEU A 57 4.85 -14.88 1.32
CA LEU A 57 5.26 -13.55 0.88
C LEU A 57 6.06 -13.59 -0.42
N ALA A 58 6.94 -14.58 -0.59
CA ALA A 58 7.66 -14.80 -1.84
C ALA A 58 6.69 -15.06 -3.00
N GLU A 59 5.69 -15.93 -2.80
CA GLU A 59 4.64 -16.22 -3.79
C GLU A 59 3.83 -14.96 -4.15
N ALA A 60 3.48 -14.13 -3.18
CA ALA A 60 2.75 -12.89 -3.43
C ALA A 60 3.56 -11.86 -4.22
N PHE A 61 4.88 -11.77 -3.99
CA PHE A 61 5.75 -10.86 -4.74
C PHE A 61 6.06 -11.37 -6.15
N GLU A 62 6.22 -12.68 -6.35
CA GLU A 62 6.36 -13.28 -7.68
C GLU A 62 5.08 -13.06 -8.50
N ALA A 63 3.89 -13.28 -7.91
CA ALA A 63 2.62 -13.00 -8.56
C ALA A 63 2.44 -11.50 -8.92
N GLU A 64 2.96 -10.57 -8.11
CA GLU A 64 2.94 -9.14 -8.42
C GLU A 64 3.96 -8.74 -9.50
N ALA A 65 5.09 -9.45 -9.58
CA ALA A 65 6.11 -9.26 -10.62
C ALA A 65 5.60 -9.78 -11.97
N GLU A 66 5.01 -10.98 -12.01
CA GLU A 66 4.39 -11.54 -13.22
C GLU A 66 3.20 -10.68 -13.68
N ALA A 67 2.37 -10.17 -12.77
CA ALA A 67 1.29 -9.23 -13.12
C ALA A 67 1.78 -7.87 -13.67
N ARG A 68 3.05 -7.51 -13.43
CA ARG A 68 3.69 -6.30 -14.00
C ARG A 68 4.37 -6.57 -15.34
N GLU A 69 4.76 -7.81 -15.64
CA GLU A 69 5.36 -8.16 -16.94
C GLU A 69 4.32 -8.32 -18.06
N ASP A 70 3.08 -8.72 -17.72
CA ASP A 70 2.00 -8.96 -18.69
C ASP A 70 0.99 -7.81 -18.89
N SER A 71 1.24 -6.60 -18.38
CA SER A 71 0.33 -5.46 -18.59
C SER A 71 1.04 -4.19 -19.08
N PRO A 72 0.68 -3.64 -20.27
CA PRO A 72 1.15 -2.33 -20.67
C PRO A 72 0.37 -1.28 -19.87
N THR A 73 1.08 -0.49 -19.07
CA THR A 73 0.66 0.82 -18.56
C THR A 73 -0.71 0.89 -17.88
N GLU A 74 -0.74 0.89 -16.55
CA GLU A 74 -1.56 1.87 -15.83
C GLU A 74 -1.06 2.10 -14.40
N LYS A 75 -0.51 3.30 -14.18
CA LYS A 75 -0.08 3.81 -12.89
C LYS A 75 -1.31 3.96 -12.00
N ARG A 76 -1.58 2.99 -11.14
CA ARG A 76 -2.45 3.22 -9.99
C ARG A 76 -1.70 4.14 -9.04
N SER A 77 -2.02 5.44 -9.09
CA SER A 77 -1.64 6.38 -8.04
C SER A 77 -2.30 5.90 -6.76
N HIS A 78 -1.55 5.20 -5.90
CA HIS A 78 -1.91 5.03 -4.50
C HIS A 78 -1.94 6.41 -3.86
N GLY A 79 -3.09 7.08 -3.95
CA GLY A 79 -3.42 8.18 -3.05
C GLY A 79 -3.37 7.59 -1.64
N THR A 80 -2.37 7.99 -0.88
CA THR A 80 -2.28 7.66 0.53
C THR A 80 -3.57 8.16 1.17
N LYS A 81 -4.49 7.25 1.52
CA LYS A 81 -5.68 7.60 2.28
C LYS A 81 -5.19 8.29 3.54
N ALA A 82 -5.44 9.60 3.63
CA ALA A 82 -5.07 10.40 4.78
C ALA A 82 -5.65 9.73 6.02
N ARG A 83 -4.77 9.18 6.87
CA ARG A 83 -5.19 8.63 8.16
C ARG A 83 -5.92 9.77 8.89
N ARG A 84 -7.18 9.54 9.24
CA ARG A 84 -7.96 10.50 10.02
C ARG A 84 -7.27 10.63 11.36
N LEU A 85 -6.60 11.77 11.57
CA LEU A 85 -5.97 12.09 12.84
C LEU A 85 -7.10 12.32 13.84
N SER A 86 -7.28 11.41 14.78
CA SER A 86 -8.29 11.53 15.84
C SER A 86 -7.61 11.58 17.20
N GLY A 87 -8.06 12.48 18.08
CA GLY A 87 -7.64 12.52 19.48
C GLY A 87 -6.33 13.28 19.74
N LEU A 88 -5.48 12.70 20.60
CA LEU A 88 -4.23 13.29 21.12
C LEU A 88 -3.33 13.86 20.01
N ASP A 89 -3.22 13.18 18.87
CA ASP A 89 -2.39 13.62 17.75
C ASP A 89 -2.90 14.94 17.12
N MET A 90 -4.21 15.20 17.18
CA MET A 90 -4.78 16.50 16.81
C MET A 90 -4.41 17.56 17.83
N LEU A 91 -4.48 17.24 19.13
CA LEU A 91 -4.10 18.16 20.20
C LEU A 91 -2.62 18.53 20.11
N ILE A 92 -1.73 17.54 19.92
CA ILE A 92 -0.29 17.74 19.77
C ILE A 92 0.01 18.67 18.59
N ARG A 93 -0.65 18.51 17.45
CA ARG A 93 -0.48 19.42 16.30
C ARG A 93 -1.01 20.83 16.54
N GLN A 94 -2.03 20.99 17.38
CA GLN A 94 -2.60 22.30 17.72
C GLN A 94 -1.78 23.03 18.78
N THR A 95 -1.14 22.30 19.69
CA THR A 95 -0.39 22.85 20.83
C THR A 95 1.12 22.92 20.61
N THR A 96 1.61 22.53 19.44
CA THR A 96 3.02 22.69 19.08
C THR A 96 3.23 24.06 18.45
N ASP A 97 4.22 24.82 18.94
CA ASP A 97 4.53 26.19 18.48
C ASP A 97 4.98 26.28 17.01
N ALA A 98 5.24 25.14 16.38
CA ALA A 98 5.53 25.05 14.95
C ALA A 98 4.29 24.54 14.21
N PRO A 99 3.45 25.42 13.62
CA PRO A 99 2.42 24.94 12.71
C PRO A 99 3.11 24.11 11.61
N PRO A 100 2.57 22.93 11.24
CA PRO A 100 3.12 22.17 10.14
C PRO A 100 3.11 23.10 8.95
N ALA A 101 4.30 23.42 8.42
CA ALA A 101 4.47 24.33 7.30
C ALA A 101 3.43 23.96 6.26
N ALA A 102 2.40 24.79 6.13
CA ALA A 102 1.38 24.61 5.13
C ALA A 102 2.12 24.69 3.81
N GLY A 103 2.47 23.52 3.27
CA GLY A 103 3.20 23.43 2.02
C GLY A 103 2.50 24.33 1.00
N PRO A 104 3.25 25.03 0.14
CA PRO A 104 2.69 26.03 -0.76
C PRO A 104 1.45 25.45 -1.41
N LYS A 105 0.29 26.07 -1.16
CA LYS A 105 -1.01 25.54 -1.58
C LYS A 105 -0.92 25.26 -3.08
N THR A 106 -0.98 23.98 -3.46
CA THR A 106 -0.89 23.56 -4.86
C THR A 106 -2.02 24.15 -5.72
N SER A 107 -3.04 24.76 -5.09
CA SER A 107 -4.16 25.46 -5.71
C SER A 107 -3.76 26.60 -6.63
N ASP A 108 -2.59 27.22 -6.43
CA ASP A 108 -2.15 28.35 -7.27
C ASP A 108 -1.32 27.92 -8.49
N ARG A 109 -1.02 26.62 -8.62
CA ARG A 109 -0.27 26.10 -9.76
C ARG A 109 -1.21 25.51 -10.80
N ARG A 110 -1.17 26.04 -12.02
CA ARG A 110 -1.88 25.48 -13.17
C ARG A 110 -0.95 24.56 -13.97
N ARG A 111 -1.50 23.45 -14.48
CA ARG A 111 -0.79 22.51 -15.37
C ARG A 111 -0.84 23.05 -16.79
N LEU A 112 0.33 23.18 -17.41
CA LEU A 112 0.49 23.57 -18.81
C LEU A 112 1.00 22.35 -19.60
N THR A 113 0.34 22.02 -20.70
CA THR A 113 0.81 21.01 -21.65
C THR A 113 1.33 21.72 -22.89
N LEU A 114 2.61 21.51 -23.22
CA LEU A 114 3.28 22.12 -24.36
C LEU A 114 3.70 21.04 -25.35
N ALA A 115 3.51 21.31 -26.64
CA ALA A 115 4.07 20.50 -27.72
C ALA A 115 5.36 21.16 -28.21
N PHE A 116 6.44 20.38 -28.25
CA PHE A 116 7.74 20.82 -28.75
C PHE A 116 8.23 19.84 -29.81
N ASP A 117 9.06 20.34 -30.73
CA ASP A 117 9.78 19.47 -31.65
C ASP A 117 10.78 18.59 -30.90
N LYS A 118 10.96 17.36 -31.37
CA LYS A 118 11.88 16.39 -30.76
C LYS A 118 13.30 16.93 -30.64
N ALA A 119 13.76 17.66 -31.65
CA ALA A 119 15.09 18.27 -31.67
C ALA A 119 15.24 19.39 -30.61
N GLN A 120 14.22 20.23 -30.46
CA GLN A 120 14.22 21.31 -29.46
C GLN A 120 14.19 20.72 -28.04
N LEU A 121 13.38 19.69 -27.81
CA LEU A 121 13.31 19.01 -26.52
C LEU A 121 14.64 18.35 -26.14
N ALA A 122 15.36 17.76 -27.11
CA ALA A 122 16.68 17.18 -26.88
C ALA A 122 17.68 18.24 -26.41
N ARG A 123 17.74 19.39 -27.09
CA ARG A 123 18.60 20.52 -26.72
C ARG A 123 18.26 21.05 -25.33
N LEU A 124 16.98 21.24 -25.01
CA LEU A 124 16.58 21.68 -23.67
C LEU A 124 17.00 20.68 -22.57
N LYS A 125 16.95 19.37 -22.85
CA LYS A 125 17.41 18.35 -21.90
C LYS A 125 18.92 18.39 -21.69
N GLU A 126 19.70 18.64 -22.74
CA GLU A 126 21.15 18.79 -22.63
C GLU A 126 21.51 20.01 -21.78
N ILE A 127 20.87 21.15 -22.03
CA ILE A 127 21.05 22.38 -21.25
C ILE A 127 20.67 22.13 -19.78
N ALA A 128 19.51 21.51 -19.52
CA ALA A 128 19.05 21.19 -18.16
C ALA A 128 20.03 20.27 -17.42
N LYS A 129 20.63 19.28 -18.11
CA LYS A 129 21.66 18.41 -17.53
C LYS A 129 22.94 19.17 -17.23
N ALA A 130 23.39 20.05 -18.13
CA ALA A 130 24.60 20.85 -17.94
C ALA A 130 24.47 21.79 -16.73
N GLU A 131 23.29 22.36 -16.52
CA GLU A 131 23.00 23.26 -15.40
C GLU A 131 22.60 22.51 -14.10
N GLY A 132 22.44 21.18 -14.16
CA GLY A 132 22.03 20.37 -13.00
C GLY A 132 20.62 20.67 -12.50
N MET A 133 19.74 21.20 -13.35
CA MET A 133 18.38 21.60 -13.01
C MET A 133 17.33 20.69 -13.64
N TYR A 134 16.14 20.63 -13.05
CA TYR A 134 15.02 19.96 -13.70
C TYR A 134 14.51 20.78 -14.88
N LEU A 135 14.08 20.09 -15.94
CA LEU A 135 13.52 20.72 -17.14
C LEU A 135 12.35 21.68 -16.83
N LYS A 136 11.52 21.34 -15.82
CA LYS A 136 10.42 22.21 -15.36
C LYS A 136 10.92 23.54 -14.78
N ASP A 137 12.07 23.53 -14.11
CA ASP A 137 12.63 24.70 -13.44
C ASP A 137 13.34 25.59 -14.47
N LEU A 138 14.03 24.99 -15.44
CA LEU A 138 14.57 25.70 -16.61
C LEU A 138 13.47 26.43 -17.40
N ILE A 139 12.35 25.75 -17.67
CA ILE A 139 11.20 26.37 -18.36
C ILE A 139 10.62 27.51 -17.52
N LYS A 140 10.53 27.36 -16.19
CA LYS A 140 10.05 28.43 -15.30
C LYS A 140 10.94 29.67 -15.40
N GLN A 141 12.26 29.50 -15.35
CA GLN A 141 13.22 30.60 -15.49
C GLN A 141 13.13 31.27 -16.86
N LEU A 142 12.97 30.48 -17.94
CA LEU A 142 12.81 31.02 -19.29
C LEU A 142 11.56 31.88 -19.41
N ILE A 143 10.43 31.41 -18.85
CA ILE A 143 9.17 32.17 -18.82
C ILE A 143 9.33 33.44 -17.98
N GLU A 144 9.97 33.37 -16.81
CA GLU A 144 10.21 34.54 -15.96
C GLU A 144 11.05 35.62 -16.67
N ARG A 145 12.13 35.22 -17.37
CA ARG A 145 12.95 36.12 -18.17
C ARG A 145 12.16 36.75 -19.31
N TYR A 146 11.41 35.95 -20.05
CA TYR A 146 10.57 36.43 -21.16
C TYR A 146 9.50 37.42 -20.67
N LEU A 147 8.88 37.16 -19.52
CA LEU A 147 7.90 38.08 -18.93
C LEU A 147 8.56 39.39 -18.46
N ALA A 148 9.75 39.33 -17.88
CA ALA A 148 10.49 40.52 -17.45
C ALA A 148 10.90 41.41 -18.64
N GLU A 149 11.29 40.79 -19.76
CA GLU A 149 11.65 41.51 -21.00
C GLU A 149 10.46 42.22 -21.65
N HIS A 150 9.25 41.63 -21.56
CA HIS A 150 8.04 42.17 -22.19
C HIS A 150 7.17 43.06 -21.29
N GLN A 151 7.50 43.18 -20.01
CA GLN A 151 6.79 44.07 -19.06
C GLN A 151 7.48 45.45 -18.90
N ASN A 152 8.66 45.62 -19.49
CA ASN A 152 9.30 46.93 -19.70
C ASN A 152 8.92 47.52 -21.07
#